data_AF-A0A957MX66-F1
#
_entry.id   AF-A0A957MX66-F1
#
_cell.length_a   1.000
_cell.length_b   1.000
_cell.length_c   1.000
_cell.angle_alpha   90.00
_cell.angle_beta   90.00
_cell.angle_gamma   90.00
#
_symmetry.space_group_name_H-M   'P 1'
#
loop_
_entity.id
_entity.type
_entity.pdbx_description
1 polymer ?
#
loop_
_entity_poly.entity_id
_entity_poly.type
_entity_poly.pdbx_seq_one_letter_code
_entity_poly.pdbx_strand_id
1 'polypeptide(L)'
;PFNMAVLPDWNFSRYDNPAFNALIDEANVLAVTDLEAANAKFIEAQRMLRDDVAAIFIMDKPDLSIIASDLTGYTPNSAYGFTVPWYFVRR
;
A
#
# COMPACT_ATOMS: atom_id res chain seq x y z
N PRO A 1 -15.93 7.17 7.73
CA PRO A 1 -14.91 8.13 7.28
C PRO A 1 -13.51 7.69 7.73
N PHE A 2 -12.63 7.47 6.76
CA PHE A 2 -11.20 7.40 6.94
C PHE A 2 -10.74 8.66 7.66
N ASN A 3 -10.21 8.49 8.87
CA ASN A 3 -9.70 9.59 9.67
C ASN A 3 -8.29 9.25 10.11
N MET A 4 -7.31 9.92 9.52
CA MET A 4 -5.88 9.78 9.82
C MET A 4 -5.53 10.17 11.28
N ALA A 5 -6.45 10.77 12.04
CA ALA A 5 -6.23 11.25 13.41
C ALA A 5 -6.82 10.34 14.52
N VAL A 6 -7.40 9.18 14.22
CA VAL A 6 -7.98 8.27 15.23
C VAL A 6 -7.14 7.01 15.38
N LEU A 7 -6.87 6.60 16.62
CA LEU A 7 -5.97 5.49 16.94
C LEU A 7 -6.43 4.13 16.36
N PRO A 8 -5.49 3.27 15.91
CA PRO A 8 -4.04 3.52 15.86
C PRO A 8 -3.67 4.55 14.77
N ASP A 9 -2.94 5.58 15.18
CA ASP A 9 -2.52 6.71 14.35
C ASP A 9 -1.29 6.27 13.54
N TRP A 10 -1.52 5.90 12.28
CA TRP A 10 -0.48 5.52 11.33
C TRP A 10 0.06 6.74 10.54
N ASN A 11 -0.39 7.96 10.86
CA ASN A 11 0.02 9.20 10.21
C ASN A 11 1.16 9.88 10.97
N PHE A 12 2.37 9.31 10.88
CA PHE A 12 3.54 9.86 11.56
C PHE A 12 4.01 11.22 11.01
N SER A 13 3.63 11.58 9.77
CA SER A 13 3.94 12.89 9.20
C SER A 13 3.01 14.00 9.69
N ARG A 14 1.90 13.66 10.35
CA ARG A 14 0.84 14.60 10.77
C ARG A 14 0.25 15.39 9.59
N TYR A 15 0.33 14.84 8.39
CA TYR A 15 -0.28 15.44 7.21
C TYR A 15 -1.80 15.45 7.35
N ASP A 16 -2.41 16.62 7.26
CA ASP A 16 -3.85 16.81 7.38
C ASP A 16 -4.35 17.76 6.29
N ASN A 17 -5.04 17.20 5.30
CA ASN A 17 -5.63 17.94 4.19
C ASN A 17 -7.06 17.42 3.97
N PRO A 18 -8.11 18.24 4.19
CA PRO A 18 -9.49 17.82 4.02
C PRO A 18 -9.83 17.33 2.60
N ALA A 19 -9.19 17.89 1.57
CA ALA A 19 -9.40 17.46 0.19
C ALA A 19 -8.81 16.08 -0.06
N PHE A 20 -7.63 15.78 0.52
CA PHE A 20 -7.05 14.44 0.49
C PHE A 20 -7.98 13.42 1.16
N ASN A 21 -8.48 13.74 2.36
CA ASN A 21 -9.37 12.85 3.10
C ASN A 21 -10.65 12.54 2.32
N ALA A 22 -11.25 13.54 1.67
CA ALA A 22 -12.43 13.37 0.83
C ALA A 22 -12.17 12.42 -0.35
N LEU A 23 -11.03 12.56 -1.04
CA LEU A 23 -10.64 11.65 -2.12
C LEU A 23 -10.53 10.20 -1.65
N ILE A 24 -9.91 9.96 -0.49
CA ILE A 24 -9.78 8.61 0.08
C ILE A 24 -11.15 8.05 0.49
N ASP A 25 -12.00 8.84 1.13
CA ASP A 25 -13.34 8.42 1.53
C ASP A 25 -14.21 8.03 0.33
N GLU A 26 -14.23 8.86 -0.71
CA GLU A 26 -14.97 8.58 -1.94
C GLU A 26 -14.43 7.36 -2.69
N ALA A 27 -13.10 7.22 -2.77
CA ALA A 27 -12.47 6.07 -3.40
C ALA A 27 -12.83 4.77 -2.66
N ASN A 28 -12.85 4.78 -1.33
CA ASN A 28 -13.22 3.62 -0.52
C ASN A 28 -14.68 3.19 -0.73
N VAL A 29 -15.60 4.14 -0.88
CA VAL A 29 -17.01 3.84 -1.21
C VAL A 29 -17.14 3.19 -2.59
N LEU A 30 -16.35 3.64 -3.56
CA LEU A 30 -16.37 3.14 -4.94
C LEU A 30 -15.59 1.84 -5.13
N ALA A 31 -14.64 1.51 -4.26
CA ALA A 31 -13.69 0.41 -4.45
C ALA A 31 -14.34 -0.97 -4.74
N VAL A 32 -15.58 -1.18 -4.29
CA VAL A 32 -16.32 -2.44 -4.48
C VAL A 32 -17.35 -2.34 -5.63
N THR A 33 -17.75 -1.14 -6.04
CA THR A 33 -18.86 -0.90 -6.97
C THR A 33 -18.42 -0.36 -8.33
N ASP A 34 -17.36 0.45 -8.36
CA ASP A 34 -16.74 1.02 -9.55
C ASP A 34 -15.23 1.17 -9.34
N LEU A 35 -14.50 0.12 -9.73
CA LEU A 35 -13.05 0.04 -9.51
C LEU A 35 -12.29 1.09 -10.32
N GLU A 36 -12.75 1.44 -11.52
CA GLU A 36 -12.07 2.43 -12.37
C GLU A 36 -12.18 3.82 -11.75
N ALA A 37 -13.38 4.21 -11.32
CA ALA A 37 -13.60 5.48 -10.63
C ALA A 37 -12.84 5.55 -9.29
N ALA A 38 -12.82 4.45 -8.52
CA ALA A 38 -12.03 4.36 -7.29
C ALA A 38 -10.53 4.57 -7.56
N ASN A 39 -9.98 3.89 -8.58
CA ASN A 39 -8.57 4.01 -8.96
C ASN A 39 -8.21 5.43 -9.40
N ALA A 40 -9.07 6.11 -10.16
CA ALA A 40 -8.85 7.49 -10.57
C ALA A 40 -8.69 8.43 -9.35
N LYS A 41 -9.53 8.24 -8.31
CA LYS A 41 -9.46 9.01 -7.06
C LYS A 41 -8.22 8.68 -6.24
N PHE A 42 -7.84 7.40 -6.12
CA PHE A 42 -6.59 7.03 -5.44
C PHE A 42 -5.36 7.63 -6.12
N ILE A 43 -5.33 7.65 -7.46
CA ILE A 43 -4.26 8.29 -8.24
C ILE A 43 -4.21 9.79 -7.96
N GLU A 44 -5.35 10.47 -7.90
CA GLU A 44 -5.43 11.88 -7.57
C GLU A 44 -4.92 12.16 -6.14
N ALA A 45 -5.34 11.36 -5.17
CA ALA A 45 -4.88 11.46 -3.79
C ALA A 45 -3.36 11.27 -3.67
N GLN A 46 -2.78 10.31 -4.40
CA GLN A 46 -1.33 10.10 -4.43
C GLN A 46 -0.57 11.28 -5.07
N ARG A 47 -1.13 11.90 -6.12
CA ARG A 47 -0.54 13.11 -6.72
C ARG A 47 -0.54 14.27 -5.73
N MET A 48 -1.62 14.44 -4.96
CA MET A 48 -1.70 15.46 -3.91
C MET A 48 -0.61 15.28 -2.85
N LEU A 49 -0.38 14.06 -2.35
CA LEU A 49 0.71 13.80 -1.38
C LEU A 49 2.09 14.19 -1.91
N ARG A 50 2.35 13.94 -3.20
CA ARG A 50 3.60 14.33 -3.86
C ARG A 50 3.72 15.86 -3.94
N ASP A 51 2.66 16.52 -4.39
CA ASP A 51 2.67 17.96 -4.66
C ASP A 51 2.73 18.78 -3.37
N ASP A 52 2.09 18.29 -2.30
CA ASP A 52 2.15 18.88 -0.95
C ASP A 52 3.43 18.51 -0.18
N VAL A 53 4.31 17.69 -0.77
CA VAL A 53 5.57 17.23 -0.16
C VAL A 53 5.33 16.55 1.21
N ALA A 54 4.27 15.74 1.30
CA ALA A 54 3.86 15.08 2.55
C ALA A 54 4.86 14.01 3.02
N ALA A 55 5.72 13.51 2.12
CA ALA A 55 6.81 12.58 2.40
C ALA A 55 7.90 12.67 1.31
N ILE A 56 9.08 12.11 1.60
CA ILE A 56 10.14 11.90 0.60
C ILE A 56 10.07 10.44 0.13
N PHE A 57 9.66 10.23 -1.12
CA PHE A 57 9.52 8.91 -1.73
C PHE A 57 10.83 8.50 -2.42
N ILE A 58 11.71 7.79 -1.70
CA ILE A 58 13.08 7.49 -2.17
C ILE A 58 13.09 6.33 -3.18
N MET A 59 12.43 5.23 -2.85
CA MET A 59 12.38 4.03 -3.71
C MET A 59 11.21 3.14 -3.31
N ASP A 60 10.73 2.35 -4.26
CA ASP A 60 10.01 1.12 -3.96
C ASP A 60 11.03 0.03 -3.63
N LYS A 61 11.00 -0.51 -2.41
CA LYS A 61 12.03 -1.44 -1.92
C LYS A 61 11.73 -2.84 -2.46
N PRO A 62 12.60 -3.45 -3.28
CA PRO A 62 12.39 -4.83 -3.67
C PRO A 62 12.48 -5.76 -2.46
N ASP A 63 11.67 -6.81 -2.46
CA ASP A 63 11.80 -7.89 -1.49
C ASP A 63 12.85 -8.88 -1.96
N LEU A 64 13.96 -8.93 -1.24
CA LEU A 64 15.09 -9.80 -1.50
C LEU A 64 14.97 -11.06 -0.66
N SER A 65 15.11 -12.22 -1.30
CA SER A 65 15.21 -13.50 -0.61
C SER A 65 16.36 -14.33 -1.18
N ILE A 66 17.16 -14.90 -0.29
CA ILE A 66 18.32 -15.74 -0.62
C ILE A 66 17.94 -17.18 -0.30
N ILE A 67 17.88 -18.03 -1.33
CA ILE A 67 17.39 -19.41 -1.23
C ILE A 67 18.50 -20.36 -1.66
N ALA A 68 18.66 -21.47 -0.94
CA ALA A 68 19.61 -22.51 -1.30
C ALA A 68 19.21 -23.14 -2.65
N SER A 69 20.19 -23.45 -3.49
CA SER A 69 19.96 -23.92 -4.87
C SER A 69 19.23 -25.26 -4.96
N ASP A 70 19.24 -26.05 -3.88
CA ASP A 70 18.57 -27.34 -3.78
C ASP A 70 17.16 -27.24 -3.19
N LEU A 71 16.70 -26.05 -2.79
CA LEU A 71 15.34 -25.85 -2.30
C LEU A 71 14.35 -25.62 -3.45
N THR A 72 13.20 -26.28 -3.37
CA THR A 72 12.06 -26.11 -4.28
C THR A 72 10.81 -25.69 -3.51
N GLY A 73 9.81 -25.15 -4.21
CA GLY A 73 8.52 -24.75 -3.62
C GLY A 73 8.51 -23.38 -2.96
N TYR A 74 9.61 -22.62 -3.03
CA TYR A 74 9.64 -21.23 -2.61
C TYR A 74 8.91 -20.33 -3.63
N THR A 75 7.74 -19.82 -3.26
CA THR A 75 6.93 -18.91 -4.08
C THR A 75 6.49 -17.72 -3.22
N PRO A 76 7.15 -16.55 -3.32
CA PRO A 76 6.75 -15.38 -2.56
C PRO A 76 5.45 -14.78 -3.13
N ASN A 77 4.67 -14.13 -2.29
CA ASN A 77 3.53 -13.34 -2.72
C ASN A 77 4.00 -11.91 -3.02
N SER A 78 3.83 -11.42 -4.25
CA SER A 78 4.27 -10.06 -4.62
C SER A 78 3.56 -8.95 -3.87
N ALA A 79 2.33 -9.19 -3.37
CA ALA A 79 1.62 -8.24 -2.51
C ALA A 79 2.05 -8.33 -1.04
N TYR A 80 2.71 -9.42 -0.65
CA TYR A 80 3.13 -9.72 0.72
C TYR A 80 4.44 -10.52 0.72
N GLY A 81 5.55 -9.90 0.32
CA GLY A 81 6.80 -10.64 0.03
C GLY A 81 7.41 -11.37 1.23
N PHE A 82 7.05 -10.98 2.45
CA PHE A 82 7.44 -11.66 3.68
C PHE A 82 6.52 -12.83 4.08
N THR A 83 5.38 -13.01 3.41
CA THR A 83 4.43 -14.09 3.65
C THR A 83 4.69 -15.21 2.67
N VAL A 84 5.61 -16.11 3.03
CA VAL A 84 5.97 -17.29 2.22
C VAL A 84 5.29 -18.53 2.81
N PRO A 85 4.56 -19.32 2.00
CA PRO A 85 3.97 -20.58 2.45
C PRO A 85 5.06 -21.66 2.62
N TRP A 86 5.66 -21.74 3.81
CA TRP A 86 6.79 -22.63 4.12
C TRP A 86 6.48 -24.13 4.03
N TYR A 87 5.22 -24.53 4.12
CA TYR A 87 4.80 -25.94 4.06
C TYR A 87 4.96 -26.57 2.67
N PHE A 88 5.14 -25.76 1.61
CA PHE A 88 5.46 -26.25 0.27
C PHE A 88 6.98 -26.35 0.02
N VAL A 89 7.80 -25.78 0.90
CA VAL A 89 9.25 -25.72 0.73
C VAL A 89 9.87 -27.06 1.11
N ARG A 90 10.73 -27.59 0.23
CA ARG A 90 11.42 -28.87 0.43
C ARG A 90 12.78 -28.88 -0.26
N ARG A 91 13.67 -29.75 0.21
CA ARG A 91 14.86 -30.19 -0.55
C ARG A 91 14.48 -31.32 -1.49
#